data_AF-A0A544TGR7-F1
#
_entry.id   AF-A0A544TGR7-F1
#
_cell.length_a   1.000
_cell.length_b   1.000
_cell.length_c   1.000
_cell.angle_alpha   90.00
_cell.angle_beta   90.00
_cell.angle_gamma   90.00
#
_symmetry.space_group_name_H-M   'P 1'
#
loop_
_entity.id
_entity.type
_entity.pdbx_description
1 polymer ?
#
loop_
_entity_poly.entity_id
_entity_poly.type
_entity_poly.pdbx_seq_one_letter_code
_entity_poly.pdbx_strand_id
1 'polypeptide(L)'
;MYDRFVILESFQQQVSCCCPGQQHQHIIEFRQGDVWTITNERKYVDLLGWHLLVIVNSEFRFLMQVEDIESLYNNGSICSVLDFELKILHLNFKVNETLDAHDKESFLLFANELTNLQEIKDKMYSLGV
;
A
#
# COMPACT_ATOMS: atom_id res chain seq x y z
N MET A 1 10.14 -10.32 -10.13
CA MET A 1 9.48 -10.46 -8.83
C MET A 1 8.38 -9.44 -8.83
N TYR A 2 7.16 -9.82 -8.41
CA TYR A 2 6.06 -8.86 -8.32
C TYR A 2 6.08 -8.31 -6.90
N ASP A 3 6.17 -6.99 -6.77
CA ASP A 3 6.18 -6.36 -5.46
C ASP A 3 4.76 -6.00 -5.06
N ARG A 4 4.37 -6.44 -3.86
CA ARG A 4 3.03 -6.21 -3.33
C ARG A 4 3.06 -5.10 -2.30
N PHE A 5 2.13 -4.17 -2.42
CA PHE A 5 1.97 -3.04 -1.52
C PHE A 5 0.56 -3.02 -0.95
N VAL A 6 0.43 -2.60 0.30
CA VAL A 6 -0.85 -2.33 0.96
C VAL A 6 -1.05 -0.83 1.08
N ILE A 7 -2.28 -0.39 0.85
CA ILE A 7 -2.73 0.98 1.10
C ILE A 7 -2.96 1.17 2.60
N LEU A 8 -2.21 2.07 3.23
CA LEU A 8 -2.32 2.35 4.66
C LEU A 8 -3.33 3.45 4.98
N GLU A 9 -3.54 4.39 4.04
CA GLU A 9 -4.48 5.50 4.16
C GLU A 9 -5.30 5.63 2.88
N SER A 10 -6.59 5.93 2.98
CA SER A 10 -7.42 6.10 1.78
C SER A 10 -7.04 7.37 1.03
N PHE A 11 -6.90 7.28 -0.29
CA PHE A 11 -6.59 8.42 -1.15
C PHE A 11 -7.25 8.31 -2.52
N GLN A 12 -7.20 9.41 -3.27
CA GLN A 12 -7.59 9.45 -4.66
C GLN A 12 -6.35 9.66 -5.53
N GLN A 13 -6.21 8.85 -6.55
CA GLN A 13 -5.14 9.00 -7.53
C GLN A 13 -5.72 9.35 -8.89
N GLN A 14 -5.15 10.36 -9.52
CA GLN A 14 -5.38 10.63 -10.92
C GLN A 14 -4.48 9.73 -11.77
N VAL A 15 -5.08 8.97 -12.68
CA VAL A 15 -4.38 8.08 -13.61
C VAL A 15 -4.76 8.43 -15.05
N SER A 16 -3.80 8.33 -15.97
CA SER A 16 -4.03 8.67 -17.38
C SER A 16 -4.24 7.40 -18.21
N CYS A 17 -5.29 7.33 -19.05
CA CYS A 17 -5.42 6.24 -20.03
C CYS A 17 -4.40 6.42 -21.15
N CYS A 18 -3.75 5.32 -21.54
CA CYS A 18 -2.92 5.23 -22.73
C CYS A 18 -3.72 4.98 -24.04
N CYS A 19 -4.92 5.56 -24.13
CA CYS A 19 -5.85 5.37 -25.25
C CYS A 19 -5.39 6.16 -26.50
N PRO A 20 -5.28 5.57 -27.70
CA PRO A 20 -4.86 6.31 -28.90
C PRO A 20 -5.83 7.45 -29.25
N GLY A 21 -5.30 8.66 -29.41
CA GLY A 21 -6.07 9.83 -29.87
C GLY A 21 -6.95 10.52 -28.82
N GLN A 22 -6.96 10.06 -27.56
CA GLN A 22 -7.72 10.68 -26.47
C GLN A 22 -6.90 10.72 -25.18
N GLN A 23 -6.88 11.87 -24.50
CA GLN A 23 -6.34 11.99 -23.15
C GLN A 23 -7.48 11.80 -22.14
N HIS A 24 -7.67 10.57 -21.67
CA HIS A 24 -8.57 10.33 -20.55
C HIS A 24 -7.80 10.42 -19.24
N GLN A 25 -8.38 11.12 -18.28
CA GLN A 25 -7.97 11.11 -16.89
C GLN A 25 -9.08 10.43 -16.09
N HIS A 26 -8.69 9.47 -15.27
CA HIS A 26 -9.59 8.79 -14.34
C HIS A 26 -9.10 9.07 -12.92
N ILE A 27 -10.04 9.30 -12.01
CA ILE A 27 -9.76 9.31 -10.58
C ILE A 27 -10.12 7.93 -10.05
N ILE A 28 -9.15 7.25 -9.48
CA ILE A 28 -9.35 5.98 -8.78
C ILE A 28 -9.30 6.28 -7.29
N GLU A 29 -10.33 5.83 -6.57
CA GLU A 29 -10.36 5.86 -5.11
C GLU A 29 -9.74 4.57 -4.59
N PHE A 30 -8.75 4.72 -3.72
CA PHE A 30 -8.11 3.64 -3.01
C PHE A 30 -8.49 3.69 -1.53
N ARG A 31 -8.82 2.52 -0.99
CA ARG A 31 -9.23 2.36 0.39
C ARG A 31 -8.12 1.69 1.18
N GLN A 32 -8.02 2.06 2.45
CA GLN A 32 -7.15 1.36 3.38
C GLN A 32 -7.41 -0.15 3.36
N GLY A 33 -6.34 -0.92 3.19
CA GLY A 33 -6.37 -2.38 3.05
C GLY A 33 -6.41 -2.88 1.60
N ASP A 34 -6.61 -2.01 0.61
CA ASP A 34 -6.40 -2.39 -0.79
C ASP A 34 -4.95 -2.85 -1.01
N VAL A 35 -4.78 -3.81 -1.92
CA VAL A 35 -3.48 -4.38 -2.26
C VAL A 35 -3.15 -4.10 -3.71
N TRP A 36 -2.00 -3.48 -3.93
CA TRP A 36 -1.40 -3.31 -5.24
C TRP A 36 -0.38 -4.41 -5.49
N THR A 37 -0.41 -4.97 -6.69
CA THR A 37 0.66 -5.79 -7.24
C THR A 37 1.31 -5.00 -8.38
N ILE A 38 2.52 -4.52 -8.11
CA ILE A 38 3.33 -3.81 -9.10
C ILE A 38 4.04 -4.85 -9.95
N THR A 39 3.83 -4.77 -11.26
CA THR A 39 4.40 -5.71 -12.22
C THR A 39 5.68 -5.18 -12.85
N ASN A 40 6.43 -6.09 -13.47
CA ASN A 40 7.58 -5.74 -14.30
C ASN A 40 7.19 -5.14 -15.66
N GLU A 41 5.89 -5.09 -15.99
CA GLU A 41 5.43 -4.48 -17.23
C GLU A 41 5.54 -2.97 -17.12
N ARG A 42 6.35 -2.40 -18.03
CA ARG A 42 6.74 -1.01 -18.02
C ARG A 42 6.55 -0.37 -19.38
N LYS A 43 6.09 0.87 -19.39
CA LYS A 43 5.91 1.68 -20.59
C LYS A 43 6.61 3.00 -20.44
N TYR A 44 7.48 3.33 -21.39
CA TYR A 44 8.02 4.69 -21.50
C TYR A 44 7.07 5.55 -22.33
N VAL A 45 6.78 6.75 -21.84
CA VAL A 45 5.98 7.75 -22.55
C VAL A 45 6.80 9.03 -22.66
N ASP A 46 7.01 9.53 -23.87
CA ASP A 46 7.76 10.76 -24.11
C ASP A 46 7.19 11.91 -23.25
N LEU A 47 8.09 12.65 -22.61
CA LEU A 47 7.79 13.75 -21.66
C LEU A 47 7.10 13.36 -20.34
N LEU A 48 6.63 12.11 -20.19
CA LEU A 48 5.95 11.63 -18.98
C LEU A 48 6.71 10.51 -18.26
N GLY A 49 7.82 10.02 -18.81
CA GLY A 49 8.71 9.09 -18.13
C GLY A 49 8.22 7.64 -18.09
N TRP A 50 8.69 6.90 -17.09
CA TRP A 50 8.39 5.47 -16.93
C TRP A 50 7.07 5.27 -16.20
N HIS A 51 6.26 4.38 -16.75
CA HIS A 51 5.03 3.91 -16.11
C HIS A 51 5.13 2.42 -15.83
N LEU A 52 4.57 1.98 -14.71
CA LEU A 52 4.43 0.58 -14.32
C LEU A 52 2.98 0.16 -14.34
N LEU A 53 2.73 -1.07 -14.75
CA LEU A 53 1.40 -1.67 -14.64
C LEU A 53 1.17 -2.13 -13.20
N VAL A 54 0.11 -1.60 -12.60
CA VAL A 54 -0.37 -1.91 -11.26
C VAL A 54 -1.67 -2.70 -11.36
N ILE A 55 -1.74 -3.83 -10.65
CA ILE A 55 -2.96 -4.63 -10.50
C ILE A 55 -3.50 -4.43 -9.09
N VAL A 56 -4.78 -4.09 -8.95
CA VAL A 56 -5.42 -3.76 -7.67
C VAL A 56 -6.35 -4.89 -7.27
N ASN A 57 -6.15 -5.46 -6.08
CA ASN A 57 -6.95 -6.54 -5.50
C ASN A 57 -7.18 -7.73 -6.45
N SER A 58 -6.31 -7.92 -7.45
CA SER A 58 -6.52 -8.87 -8.56
C SER A 58 -7.76 -8.64 -9.43
N GLU A 59 -8.43 -7.48 -9.32
CA GLU A 59 -9.69 -7.17 -10.00
C GLU A 59 -9.49 -6.32 -11.26
N PHE A 60 -8.70 -5.25 -11.16
CA PHE A 60 -8.46 -4.33 -12.27
C PHE A 60 -7.00 -3.89 -12.34
N ARG A 61 -6.62 -3.29 -13.47
CA ARG A 61 -5.24 -2.87 -13.74
C ARG A 61 -5.18 -1.50 -14.39
N PHE A 62 -4.13 -0.76 -14.09
CA PHE A 62 -3.87 0.56 -14.66
C PHE A 62 -2.37 0.85 -14.73
N LEU A 63 -1.97 1.85 -15.53
CA LEU A 63 -0.60 2.32 -15.60
C LEU A 63 -0.44 3.54 -14.68
N MET A 64 0.62 3.55 -13.88
CA MET A 64 0.99 4.66 -13.00
C MET A 64 2.43 5.08 -13.25
N GLN A 65 2.74 6.36 -13.12
CA GLN A 65 4.13 6.85 -13.16
C GLN A 65 4.94 6.30 -12.00
N VAL A 66 6.22 5.99 -12.24
CA VAL A 66 7.12 5.50 -11.18
C VAL A 66 7.24 6.54 -10.07
N GLU A 67 7.32 7.81 -10.42
CA GLU A 67 7.46 8.93 -9.49
C GLU A 67 6.25 9.06 -8.56
N ASP A 68 5.04 8.78 -9.04
CA ASP A 68 3.82 8.76 -8.20
C ASP A 68 3.87 7.61 -7.18
N ILE A 69 4.32 6.43 -7.59
CA ILE A 69 4.49 5.26 -6.71
C ILE A 69 5.53 5.58 -5.63
N GLU A 70 6.67 6.13 -6.02
CA GLU A 70 7.74 6.51 -5.09
C GLU A 70 7.26 7.58 -4.10
N SER A 71 6.49 8.56 -4.57
CA SER A 71 5.90 9.61 -3.71
C SER A 71 4.95 9.01 -2.66
N LEU A 72 4.06 8.11 -3.08
CA LEU A 72 3.13 7.39 -2.19
C LEU A 72 3.84 6.46 -1.19
N TYR A 73 4.98 5.90 -1.57
CA TYR A 73 5.79 5.10 -0.66
C TYR A 73 6.51 5.99 0.36
N ASN A 74 7.15 7.06 -0.12
CA ASN A 74 7.95 7.96 0.72
C ASN A 74 7.09 8.77 1.71
N ASN A 75 5.84 9.09 1.35
CA ASN A 75 4.92 9.79 2.24
C ASN A 75 4.18 8.85 3.21
N GLY A 76 4.37 7.52 3.10
CA GLY A 76 3.76 6.51 3.96
C GLY A 76 2.31 6.13 3.62
N SER A 77 1.75 6.61 2.50
CA SER A 77 0.39 6.22 2.06
C SER A 77 0.31 4.75 1.64
N ILE A 78 1.41 4.20 1.12
CA ILE A 78 1.56 2.77 0.80
C ILE A 78 2.79 2.17 1.47
N CYS A 79 2.75 0.88 1.74
CA CYS A 79 3.85 0.13 2.32
C CYS A 79 3.97 -1.25 1.67
N SER A 80 5.17 -1.80 1.56
CA SER A 80 5.31 -3.17 1.05
C SER A 80 4.61 -4.14 1.99
N VAL A 81 3.97 -5.19 1.45
CA VAL A 81 3.29 -6.20 2.28
C VAL A 81 4.28 -6.87 3.23
N LEU A 82 5.54 -7.06 2.79
CA LEU A 82 6.60 -7.61 3.62
C LEU A 82 6.92 -6.70 4.81
N ASP A 83 7.17 -5.41 4.57
CA ASP A 83 7.47 -4.45 5.65
C ASP A 83 6.29 -4.30 6.61
N PHE A 84 5.07 -4.35 6.08
CA PHE A 84 3.85 -4.34 6.88
C PHE A 84 3.76 -5.56 7.81
N GLU A 85 4.01 -6.77 7.30
CA GLU A 85 4.02 -7.99 8.11
C GLU A 85 5.14 -7.99 9.16
N LEU A 86 6.33 -7.50 8.78
CA LEU A 86 7.45 -7.32 9.71
C LEU A 86 7.10 -6.32 10.81
N LYS A 87 6.40 -5.23 10.49
CA LYS A 87 5.94 -4.23 11.46
C LYS A 87 4.96 -4.85 12.46
N ILE A 88 4.00 -5.65 11.99
CA ILE A 88 3.07 -6.38 12.87
C ILE A 88 3.84 -7.33 13.81
N LEU A 89 4.82 -8.07 13.28
CA LEU A 89 5.64 -8.97 14.10
C LEU A 89 6.42 -8.19 15.16
N HIS A 90 7.03 -7.07 14.77
CA HIS A 90 7.77 -6.20 15.68
C HIS A 90 6.89 -5.63 16.80
N LEU A 91 5.70 -5.15 16.46
CA LEU A 91 4.76 -4.61 17.45
C LEU A 91 4.27 -5.69 18.43
N ASN A 92 3.97 -6.90 17.95
CA ASN A 92 3.66 -8.03 18.83
C ASN A 92 4.78 -8.31 19.83
N PHE A 93 6.03 -8.32 19.37
CA PHE A 93 7.19 -8.47 20.24
C PHE A 93 7.28 -7.34 21.27
N LYS A 94 7.08 -6.08 20.84
CA LYS A 94 7.13 -4.91 21.72
C LYS A 94 6.03 -4.89 22.77
N VAL A 95 4.82 -5.31 22.42
CA VAL A 95 3.72 -5.49 23.38
C VAL A 95 4.14 -6.46 24.49
N ASN A 96 4.71 -7.61 24.14
CA ASN A 96 5.18 -8.58 25.14
C ASN A 96 6.32 -8.01 26.01
N GLU A 97 7.30 -7.34 25.40
CA GLU A 97 8.41 -6.71 26.12
C GLU A 97 7.91 -5.66 27.14
N THR A 98 6.91 -4.85 26.78
CA THR A 98 6.33 -3.84 27.69
C THR A 98 5.53 -4.45 28.83
N LEU A 99 4.88 -5.60 28.61
CA LEU A 99 4.22 -6.35 29.68
C LEU A 99 5.23 -6.86 30.70
N ASP A 100 6.34 -7.46 30.24
CA ASP A 100 7.41 -7.93 31.11
C ASP A 100 8.03 -6.77 31.91
N ALA A 101 8.21 -5.61 31.27
CA ALA A 101 8.74 -4.40 31.89
C ALA A 101 7.74 -3.66 32.81
N HIS A 102 6.47 -4.07 32.85
CA HIS A 102 5.38 -3.37 33.53
C HIS A 102 5.21 -1.90 33.08
N ASP A 103 5.58 -1.60 31.82
CA ASP A 103 5.46 -0.26 31.22
C ASP A 103 4.11 -0.11 30.54
N LYS A 104 3.16 0.44 31.31
CA LYS A 104 1.77 0.65 30.85
C LYS A 104 1.67 1.65 29.69
N GLU A 105 2.48 2.69 29.67
CA GLU A 105 2.35 3.75 28.66
C GLU A 105 2.78 3.24 27.29
N SER A 106 3.96 2.62 27.23
CA SER A 106 4.46 1.99 26.01
C SER A 106 3.57 0.81 25.57
N PHE A 107 3.05 0.03 26.52
CA PHE A 107 2.11 -1.05 26.21
C PHE A 107 0.87 -0.53 25.46
N LEU A 108 0.24 0.52 25.98
CA LEU A 108 -0.96 1.09 25.35
C LEU A 108 -0.64 1.63 23.95
N LEU A 109 0.51 2.27 23.78
CA LEU A 109 0.95 2.78 22.48
C LEU A 109 1.11 1.66 21.46
N PHE A 110 1.89 0.62 21.79
CA PHE A 110 2.16 -0.48 20.86
C PHE A 110 0.92 -1.36 20.63
N ALA A 111 0.10 -1.60 21.65
CA ALA A 111 -1.13 -2.38 21.51
C ALA A 111 -2.15 -1.68 20.61
N ASN A 112 -2.30 -0.36 20.74
CA ASN A 112 -3.19 0.41 19.86
C ASN A 112 -2.69 0.40 18.42
N GLU A 113 -1.39 0.63 18.19
CA GLU A 113 -0.82 0.57 16.84
C GLU A 113 -0.95 -0.83 16.23
N LEU A 114 -0.69 -1.89 17.02
CA LEU A 114 -0.86 -3.27 16.59
C LEU A 114 -2.30 -3.56 16.19
N THR A 115 -3.27 -3.12 16.99
CA THR A 115 -4.71 -3.30 16.70
C THR A 115 -5.07 -2.64 15.38
N ASN A 116 -4.63 -1.41 15.15
CA ASN A 116 -4.88 -0.70 13.88
C ASN A 116 -4.30 -1.47 12.68
N LEU A 117 -3.06 -1.97 12.78
CA LEU A 117 -2.47 -2.74 11.68
C LEU A 117 -3.15 -4.11 11.48
N GLN A 118 -3.65 -4.74 12.55
CA GLN A 118 -4.42 -5.97 12.44
C GLN A 118 -5.74 -5.74 11.69
N GLU A 119 -6.43 -4.64 11.94
CA GLU A 119 -7.64 -4.29 11.18
C GLU A 119 -7.35 -4.09 9.67
N ILE A 120 -6.24 -3.44 9.34
CA ILE A 120 -5.79 -3.30 7.94
C ILE A 120 -5.49 -4.67 7.34
N LYS A 121 -4.78 -5.52 8.09
CA LYS A 121 -4.46 -6.89 7.67
C LYS A 121 -5.74 -7.69 7.38
N ASP A 122 -6.75 -7.60 8.24
CA ASP A 122 -8.02 -8.28 8.04
C ASP A 122 -8.76 -7.79 6.80
N LYS A 123 -8.72 -6.48 6.51
CA LYS A 123 -9.26 -5.91 5.26
C LYS A 123 -8.57 -6.52 4.04
N MET A 124 -7.23 -6.62 4.06
CA MET A 124 -6.46 -7.21 2.95
C MET A 124 -6.91 -8.64 2.63
N TYR A 125 -7.18 -9.46 3.65
CA TYR A 125 -7.59 -10.86 3.47
C TYR A 125 -9.08 -11.02 3.18
N SER A 126 -9.93 -10.12 3.67
CA SER A 126 -11.38 -10.15 3.38
C SER A 126 -11.71 -9.86 1.90
N LEU A 127 -10.79 -9.22 1.17
CA LEU A 127 -10.90 -8.90 -0.26
C LEU A 127 -10.45 -10.05 -1.18
N GLY A 128 -10.21 -11.26 -0.65
CA GLY A 128 -9.97 -12.45 -1.47
C GLY A 128 -8.59 -12.51 -2.13
N VAL A 129 -7.54 -12.46 -1.30
CA VAL A 129 -6.22 -12.99 -1.68
C VAL A 129 -6.10 -14.43 -1.19
#